data_AF-A0A438B8T3-F1
#
_entry.id   AF-A0A438B8T3-F1
#
_cell.length_a   1.000
_cell.length_b   1.000
_cell.length_c   1.000
_cell.angle_alpha   90.00
_cell.angle_beta   90.00
_cell.angle_gamma   90.00
#
_symmetry.space_group_name_H-M   'P 1'
#
loop_
_entity.id
_entity.type
_entity.pdbx_description
1 polymer ?
#
loop_
_entity_poly.entity_id
_entity_poly.type
_entity_poly.pdbx_seq_one_letter_code
_entity_poly.pdbx_strand_id
1 'polypeptide(L)'
;MTIRGFFERHRTATGVITPAALGVALLVALTWALWSAPPRTIETELTASTADCHDMVTLSIAGRGDTPRPGTTKMLVDANGRELPAASADDYVSTWIDQASSAPLKAVAPGSYAAMYIAYPADMSSYENSVNTGVANAESVIRAIRLSCPDTKFAIVGYSEGADVARRVAMNVGHQEADADGKYGLVDPANVVGVVIVADAGRDAGQGPFPGAQNPFSNPDGFDLKYQNGKKPVPGQGVTPDTGGSDFGALAGRVASFCSDGDLTCAAPQNISLLQLVVNVGRQLNIDALEREQLTPATGMDVATVLSRIALNAFAEINSQPDWMQGDQTFLQVLLQVSDPSYQGPSTTTPTTTPTTPPTTTESGTTPGETDSISTDKMSPLAYLPQKLFKEIVGLIVTNQNTIPVIMSDPYQLTLARDVGHHFDYWRDADPANGKPLTSADYAAAWLTHLAKQAQAGQQVNPSAKLTATELSAALSEVTASSADPSSASAAPSDGSSAQPTADAAAGTSGPTETVSPAPAPPTTEPEAATSETPETTDTPVAPQTTAPQTDSTVPAARTTTAAPTTTPTTTVTSAPSR
;
A
#
# COMPACT_ATOMS: atom_id res chain seq x y z
N MET A 1 -85.09 -43.86 -31.74
CA MET A 1 -84.64 -44.41 -30.45
C MET A 1 -84.09 -43.28 -29.61
N THR A 2 -84.62 -43.14 -28.40
CA THR A 2 -84.55 -41.99 -27.51
C THR A 2 -83.22 -41.90 -26.74
N ILE A 3 -82.92 -40.67 -26.32
CA ILE A 3 -81.78 -40.09 -25.58
C ILE A 3 -81.40 -40.81 -24.26
N ARG A 4 -81.99 -41.96 -23.95
CA ARG A 4 -81.78 -42.73 -22.71
C ARG A 4 -80.62 -43.73 -22.72
N GLY A 5 -80.00 -44.00 -23.87
CA GLY A 5 -78.86 -44.93 -23.96
C GLY A 5 -77.47 -44.29 -23.81
N PHE A 6 -77.37 -42.96 -23.87
CA PHE A 6 -76.09 -42.26 -23.90
C PHE A 6 -75.55 -41.90 -22.51
N PHE A 7 -76.42 -41.75 -21.51
CA PHE A 7 -76.06 -41.27 -20.17
C PHE A 7 -75.73 -42.38 -19.14
N GLU A 8 -75.89 -43.67 -19.47
CA GLU A 8 -75.53 -44.77 -18.54
C GLU A 8 -74.08 -45.26 -18.67
N ARG A 9 -73.32 -44.81 -19.68
CA ARG A 9 -71.90 -45.22 -19.87
C ARG A 9 -70.84 -44.22 -19.39
N HIS A 10 -71.23 -43.05 -18.86
CA HIS A 10 -70.28 -42.02 -18.41
C HIS A 10 -70.56 -41.51 -16.98
N ARG A 11 -70.89 -42.41 -16.05
CA ARG A 11 -71.11 -42.07 -14.63
C ARG A 11 -69.86 -42.24 -13.74
N THR A 12 -68.67 -42.19 -14.32
CA THR A 12 -67.40 -42.25 -13.58
C THR A 12 -66.35 -41.35 -14.23
N ALA A 13 -66.61 -40.04 -14.34
CA ALA A 13 -65.61 -39.07 -14.80
C ALA A 13 -65.69 -37.71 -14.09
N THR A 14 -66.40 -37.63 -12.96
CA THR A 14 -66.62 -36.38 -12.21
C THR A 14 -66.12 -36.47 -10.77
N GLY A 15 -65.09 -37.29 -10.52
CA GLY A 15 -64.49 -37.46 -9.19
C GLY A 15 -62.97 -37.22 -9.09
N VAL A 16 -62.27 -36.96 -10.20
CA VAL A 16 -60.79 -36.91 -10.22
C VAL A 16 -60.23 -35.60 -10.77
N ILE A 17 -61.04 -34.77 -11.42
CA ILE A 17 -60.55 -33.54 -12.05
C ILE A 17 -60.27 -32.44 -11.02
N THR A 18 -61.02 -32.39 -9.91
CA THR A 18 -60.83 -31.38 -8.86
C THR A 18 -59.53 -31.55 -8.05
N PRO A 19 -59.13 -32.74 -7.57
CA PRO A 19 -57.86 -32.89 -6.86
C PRO A 19 -56.63 -32.81 -7.79
N ALA A 20 -56.75 -33.20 -9.07
CA ALA A 20 -55.64 -33.11 -10.03
C ALA A 20 -55.32 -31.66 -10.40
N ALA A 21 -56.34 -30.82 -10.62
CA ALA A 21 -56.13 -29.39 -10.90
C ALA A 21 -55.53 -28.64 -9.70
N LEU A 22 -55.96 -28.98 -8.47
CA LEU A 22 -55.35 -28.46 -7.25
C LEU A 22 -53.91 -28.94 -7.08
N GLY A 23 -53.61 -30.21 -7.35
CA GLY A 23 -52.26 -30.76 -7.26
C GLY A 23 -51.28 -30.13 -8.25
N VAL A 24 -51.72 -29.87 -9.49
CA VAL A 24 -50.89 -29.18 -10.50
C VAL A 24 -50.71 -27.71 -10.16
N ALA A 25 -51.76 -27.01 -9.68
CA ALA A 25 -51.62 -25.63 -9.23
C ALA A 25 -50.67 -25.51 -8.02
N LEU A 26 -50.70 -26.47 -7.10
CA LEU A 26 -49.81 -26.50 -5.93
C LEU A 26 -48.36 -26.84 -6.33
N LEU A 27 -48.16 -27.72 -7.31
CA LEU A 27 -46.83 -28.02 -7.86
C LEU A 27 -46.25 -26.87 -8.68
N VAL A 28 -47.08 -26.14 -9.45
CA VAL A 28 -46.65 -24.92 -10.15
C VAL A 28 -46.36 -23.80 -9.16
N ALA A 29 -47.18 -23.63 -8.12
CA ALA A 29 -46.91 -22.64 -7.06
C ALA A 29 -45.66 -23.00 -6.24
N LEU A 30 -45.43 -24.28 -5.92
CA LEU A 30 -44.22 -24.74 -5.23
C LEU A 30 -42.98 -24.59 -6.10
N THR A 31 -43.04 -24.96 -7.37
CA THR A 31 -41.89 -24.78 -8.29
C THR A 31 -41.60 -23.30 -8.53
N TRP A 32 -42.62 -22.43 -8.62
CA TRP A 32 -42.40 -20.99 -8.66
C TRP A 32 -41.84 -20.46 -7.33
N ALA A 33 -42.30 -20.92 -6.17
CA ALA A 33 -41.77 -20.50 -4.86
C ALA A 33 -40.37 -21.05 -4.53
N LEU A 34 -39.97 -22.18 -5.13
CA LEU A 34 -38.67 -22.82 -4.95
C LEU A 34 -37.61 -22.34 -5.97
N TRP A 35 -38.02 -21.79 -7.12
CA TRP A 35 -37.13 -21.19 -8.12
C TRP A 35 -37.16 -19.67 -8.19
N SER A 36 -38.23 -19.03 -7.71
CA SER A 36 -38.15 -17.62 -7.34
C SER A 36 -37.28 -17.60 -6.09
N ALA A 37 -36.03 -17.12 -6.22
CA ALA A 37 -35.34 -16.61 -5.04
C ALA A 37 -36.36 -15.72 -4.31
N PRO A 38 -36.51 -15.85 -2.97
CA PRO A 38 -37.36 -14.92 -2.24
C PRO A 38 -36.98 -13.52 -2.72
N PRO A 39 -37.93 -12.61 -3.01
CA PRO A 39 -37.55 -11.22 -3.17
C PRO A 39 -36.80 -10.91 -1.90
N ARG A 40 -35.48 -10.78 -2.01
CA ARG A 40 -34.69 -10.23 -0.93
C ARG A 40 -35.24 -8.84 -0.86
N THR A 41 -36.12 -8.60 0.10
CA THR A 41 -36.25 -7.31 0.71
C THR A 41 -34.88 -7.07 1.34
N ILE A 42 -33.88 -6.76 0.51
CA ILE A 42 -32.85 -5.84 0.94
C ILE A 42 -33.69 -4.65 1.34
N GLU A 43 -33.69 -4.32 2.63
CA GLU A 43 -34.15 -3.01 3.04
C GLU A 43 -33.39 -2.05 2.14
N THR A 44 -34.07 -1.49 1.13
CA THR A 44 -33.51 -0.50 0.20
C THR A 44 -33.19 0.80 0.92
N GLU A 45 -33.46 0.85 2.22
CA GLU A 45 -32.99 1.82 3.18
C GLU A 45 -31.68 1.26 3.76
N LEU A 46 -30.53 1.91 3.50
CA LEU A 46 -29.20 1.69 4.14
C LEU A 46 -28.21 0.70 3.48
N THR A 47 -28.18 0.56 2.15
CA THR A 47 -26.97 0.06 1.45
C THR A 47 -26.51 1.13 0.48
N ALA A 48 -25.26 1.58 0.59
CA ALA A 48 -24.73 2.62 -0.31
C ALA A 48 -24.82 2.18 -1.77
N SER A 49 -25.22 3.09 -2.67
CA SER A 49 -25.31 2.83 -4.10
C SER A 49 -24.46 3.80 -4.89
N THR A 50 -23.91 3.37 -6.04
CA THR A 50 -23.30 4.32 -6.98
C THR A 50 -24.33 5.25 -7.64
N ALA A 51 -25.63 5.00 -7.49
CA ALA A 51 -26.67 5.94 -7.90
C ALA A 51 -26.81 7.15 -6.96
N ASP A 52 -26.27 7.06 -5.74
CA ASP A 52 -26.20 8.17 -4.80
C ASP A 52 -25.01 9.07 -5.15
N CYS A 53 -25.25 10.09 -5.97
CA CYS A 53 -24.17 10.95 -6.44
C CYS A 53 -23.65 11.88 -5.35
N HIS A 54 -22.33 11.94 -5.26
CA HIS A 54 -21.57 12.83 -4.39
C HIS A 54 -20.71 13.77 -5.23
N ASP A 55 -20.46 14.99 -4.75
CA ASP A 55 -19.55 15.93 -5.40
C ASP A 55 -18.11 15.37 -5.40
N MET A 56 -17.71 14.71 -4.30
CA MET A 56 -16.44 14.01 -4.19
C MET A 56 -16.57 12.66 -3.46
N VAL A 57 -15.88 11.64 -3.98
CA VAL A 57 -15.71 10.34 -3.33
C VAL A 57 -14.23 10.08 -3.07
N THR A 58 -13.87 9.71 -1.84
CA THR A 58 -12.53 9.20 -1.55
C THR A 58 -12.54 7.67 -1.57
N LEU A 59 -11.68 7.09 -2.39
CA LEU A 59 -11.38 5.66 -2.39
C LEU A 59 -10.26 5.38 -1.40
N SER A 60 -10.57 4.64 -0.34
CA SER A 60 -9.69 4.36 0.78
C SER A 60 -9.24 2.91 0.73
N ILE A 61 -7.93 2.70 0.55
CA ILE A 61 -7.33 1.38 0.41
C ILE A 61 -6.36 1.16 1.57
N ALA A 62 -6.84 0.43 2.58
CA ALA A 62 -6.10 0.20 3.81
C ALA A 62 -5.08 -0.94 3.64
N GLY A 63 -4.24 -1.14 4.67
CA GLY A 63 -3.19 -2.15 4.68
C GLY A 63 -3.66 -3.55 5.04
N ARG A 64 -2.70 -4.47 5.19
CA ARG A 64 -2.91 -5.89 5.50
C ARG A 64 -3.92 -6.08 6.64
N GLY A 65 -4.97 -6.85 6.37
CA GLY A 65 -6.00 -7.23 7.33
C GLY A 65 -7.03 -6.16 7.70
N ASP A 66 -6.93 -4.93 7.20
CA ASP A 66 -7.80 -3.79 7.53
C ASP A 66 -8.72 -3.45 6.34
N THR A 67 -9.44 -4.45 5.81
CA THR A 67 -10.31 -4.30 4.63
C THR A 67 -11.75 -4.76 4.90
N PRO A 68 -12.78 -4.17 4.26
CA PRO A 68 -14.12 -4.72 4.22
C PRO A 68 -14.14 -6.14 3.68
N ARG A 69 -15.10 -6.95 4.13
CA ARG A 69 -15.25 -8.35 3.70
C ARG A 69 -16.67 -8.64 3.20
N PRO A 70 -16.83 -9.12 1.96
CA PRO A 70 -18.12 -9.58 1.46
C PRO A 70 -18.78 -10.60 2.40
N GLY A 71 -20.08 -10.45 2.61
CA GLY A 71 -20.86 -11.30 3.50
C GLY A 71 -20.82 -10.93 4.98
N THR A 72 -19.87 -10.11 5.43
CA THR A 72 -19.85 -9.55 6.80
C THR A 72 -20.04 -8.04 6.84
N THR A 73 -19.60 -7.33 5.80
CA THR A 73 -19.78 -5.90 5.62
C THR A 73 -20.85 -5.67 4.56
N LYS A 74 -21.69 -4.63 4.73
CA LYS A 74 -22.58 -4.21 3.65
C LYS A 74 -21.73 -3.54 2.57
N MET A 75 -21.74 -4.16 1.40
CA MET A 75 -20.94 -3.73 0.27
C MET A 75 -21.74 -2.74 -0.59
N LEU A 76 -21.04 -1.78 -1.18
CA LEU A 76 -21.53 -0.84 -2.19
C LEU A 76 -22.21 -1.62 -3.32
N VAL A 77 -23.32 -1.10 -3.83
CA VAL A 77 -23.98 -1.67 -5.02
C VAL A 77 -23.96 -0.70 -6.20
N ASP A 78 -23.91 -1.23 -7.41
CA ASP A 78 -24.12 -0.42 -8.62
C ASP A 78 -25.59 0.02 -8.78
N ALA A 79 -25.88 0.81 -9.80
CA ALA A 79 -27.24 1.27 -10.11
C ALA A 79 -28.25 0.13 -10.41
N ASN A 80 -27.77 -1.10 -10.64
CA ASN A 80 -28.60 -2.29 -10.86
C ASN A 80 -28.69 -3.18 -9.61
N GLY A 81 -28.14 -2.75 -8.48
CA GLY A 81 -28.11 -3.53 -7.23
C GLY A 81 -27.06 -4.65 -7.23
N ARG A 82 -26.07 -4.62 -8.13
CA ARG A 82 -24.97 -5.60 -8.14
C ARG A 82 -23.88 -5.14 -7.18
N GLU A 83 -23.40 -6.07 -6.35
CA GLU A 83 -22.35 -5.80 -5.38
C GLU A 83 -21.03 -5.38 -6.07
N LEU A 84 -20.40 -4.35 -5.51
CA LEU A 84 -19.09 -3.84 -5.86
C LEU A 84 -18.12 -4.07 -4.70
N PRO A 85 -16.81 -4.19 -4.97
CA PRO A 85 -15.81 -4.47 -3.94
C PRO A 85 -15.42 -3.21 -3.16
N ALA A 86 -16.40 -2.53 -2.57
CA ALA A 86 -16.18 -1.42 -1.65
C ALA A 86 -17.27 -1.39 -0.57
N ALA A 87 -17.02 -0.73 0.56
CA ALA A 87 -18.01 -0.45 1.59
C ALA A 87 -17.99 1.03 1.96
N SER A 88 -19.13 1.57 2.36
CA SER A 88 -19.22 2.96 2.83
C SER A 88 -18.60 3.12 4.21
N ALA A 89 -18.26 4.35 4.60
CA ALA A 89 -17.83 4.67 5.96
C ALA A 89 -18.90 4.42 7.03
N ASP A 90 -20.19 4.31 6.66
CA ASP A 90 -21.25 3.94 7.59
C ASP A 90 -21.24 2.43 7.92
N ASP A 91 -20.65 1.62 7.03
CA ASP A 91 -20.64 0.16 7.13
C ASP A 91 -19.26 -0.41 7.52
N TYR A 92 -18.19 0.35 7.31
CA TYR A 92 -16.82 -0.05 7.62
C TYR A 92 -15.94 1.14 7.99
N VAL A 93 -15.12 0.96 9.03
CA VAL A 93 -14.15 1.96 9.51
C VAL A 93 -12.78 1.30 9.57
N SER A 94 -11.83 1.83 8.80
CA SER A 94 -10.43 1.41 8.85
C SER A 94 -9.76 1.91 10.12
N THR A 95 -8.89 1.10 10.72
CA THR A 95 -8.11 1.51 11.89
C THR A 95 -7.15 2.65 11.57
N TRP A 96 -6.59 2.67 10.36
CA TRP A 96 -5.46 3.51 10.02
C TRP A 96 -5.85 4.71 9.15
N ILE A 97 -6.59 4.47 8.06
CA ILE A 97 -6.83 5.52 7.06
C ILE A 97 -8.16 6.25 7.25
N ASP A 98 -9.01 5.85 8.20
CA ASP A 98 -10.28 6.52 8.45
C ASP A 98 -10.08 7.97 8.87
N GLN A 99 -9.13 8.27 9.76
CA GLN A 99 -8.84 9.64 10.19
C GLN A 99 -8.71 10.62 9.03
N ALA A 100 -8.01 10.25 7.95
CA ALA A 100 -7.88 11.08 6.77
C ALA A 100 -9.11 10.98 5.85
N SER A 101 -9.62 9.76 5.65
CA SER A 101 -10.67 9.46 4.68
C SER A 101 -12.04 9.98 5.10
N SER A 102 -12.38 9.95 6.40
CA SER A 102 -13.68 10.35 6.92
C SER A 102 -13.75 11.83 7.31
N ALA A 103 -12.59 12.51 7.46
CA ALA A 103 -12.51 13.92 7.85
C ALA A 103 -13.46 14.87 7.07
N PRO A 104 -13.66 14.71 5.74
CA PRO A 104 -14.54 15.61 5.01
C PRO A 104 -16.04 15.44 5.33
N LEU A 105 -16.50 14.27 5.84
CA LEU A 105 -17.93 13.94 6.00
C LEU A 105 -18.71 14.99 6.80
N LYS A 106 -18.09 15.57 7.83
CA LYS A 106 -18.71 16.60 8.69
C LYS A 106 -18.37 18.03 8.28
N ALA A 107 -17.43 18.19 7.35
CA ALA A 107 -16.93 19.49 6.90
C ALA A 107 -17.63 20.01 5.64
N VAL A 108 -18.42 19.16 4.97
CA VAL A 108 -19.26 19.51 3.81
C VAL A 108 -20.74 19.20 4.10
N ALA A 109 -21.62 19.62 3.21
CA ALA A 109 -23.06 19.37 3.29
C ALA A 109 -23.33 17.86 3.22
N PRO A 110 -24.34 17.35 3.95
CA PRO A 110 -24.75 15.95 3.87
C PRO A 110 -25.00 15.52 2.42
N GLY A 111 -24.43 14.38 2.02
CA GLY A 111 -24.53 13.86 0.65
C GLY A 111 -23.55 14.48 -0.35
N SER A 112 -22.79 15.53 -0.01
CA SER A 112 -21.77 16.09 -0.91
C SER A 112 -20.51 15.21 -0.99
N TYR A 113 -20.22 14.44 0.05
CA TYR A 113 -19.03 13.60 0.15
C TYR A 113 -19.33 12.19 0.60
N ALA A 114 -18.56 11.22 0.11
CA ALA A 114 -18.50 9.87 0.66
C ALA A 114 -17.06 9.34 0.73
N ALA A 115 -16.80 8.53 1.75
CA ALA A 115 -15.59 7.71 1.84
C ALA A 115 -15.97 6.24 1.58
N MET A 116 -15.25 5.62 0.65
CA MET A 116 -15.48 4.25 0.18
C MET A 116 -14.23 3.41 0.41
N TYR A 117 -14.33 2.40 1.27
CA TYR A 117 -13.23 1.49 1.59
C TYR A 117 -13.20 0.33 0.60
N ILE A 118 -12.07 0.13 -0.07
CA ILE A 118 -11.93 -0.90 -1.10
C ILE A 118 -11.71 -2.26 -0.47
N ALA A 119 -12.55 -3.22 -0.84
CA ALA A 119 -12.39 -4.61 -0.46
C ALA A 119 -11.39 -5.31 -1.38
N TYR A 120 -10.37 -5.94 -0.81
CA TYR A 120 -9.41 -6.78 -1.53
C TYR A 120 -8.81 -7.82 -0.57
N PRO A 121 -7.96 -8.76 -1.02
CA PRO A 121 -7.41 -9.78 -0.13
C PRO A 121 -6.67 -9.19 1.09
N ALA A 122 -5.90 -8.12 0.88
CA ALA A 122 -5.13 -7.43 1.92
C ALA A 122 -4.29 -8.42 2.76
N ASP A 123 -3.61 -9.33 2.08
CA ASP A 123 -2.91 -10.46 2.66
C ASP A 123 -1.57 -10.70 1.97
N MET A 124 -0.67 -11.39 2.66
CA MET A 124 0.68 -11.70 2.15
C MET A 124 0.79 -13.18 1.74
N SER A 125 -0.35 -13.83 1.45
CA SER A 125 -0.36 -15.19 0.90
C SER A 125 0.12 -15.21 -0.55
N SER A 126 -0.14 -14.11 -1.26
CA SER A 126 0.51 -13.73 -2.52
C SER A 126 0.41 -12.21 -2.67
N TYR A 127 1.50 -11.51 -2.37
CA TYR A 127 1.53 -10.04 -2.37
C TYR A 127 1.06 -9.44 -3.69
N GLU A 128 1.63 -9.89 -4.82
CA GLU A 128 1.23 -9.37 -6.13
C GLU A 128 -0.22 -9.69 -6.47
N ASN A 129 -0.73 -10.87 -6.10
CA ASN A 129 -2.14 -11.19 -6.34
C ASN A 129 -3.06 -10.29 -5.50
N SER A 130 -2.72 -10.06 -4.24
CA SER A 130 -3.46 -9.15 -3.35
C SER A 130 -3.47 -7.74 -3.93
N VAL A 131 -2.30 -7.16 -4.21
CA VAL A 131 -2.17 -5.79 -4.75
C VAL A 131 -2.87 -5.66 -6.10
N ASN A 132 -2.65 -6.58 -7.05
CA ASN A 132 -3.30 -6.51 -8.37
C ASN A 132 -4.83 -6.65 -8.28
N THR A 133 -5.33 -7.46 -7.35
CA THR A 133 -6.78 -7.55 -7.08
C THR A 133 -7.29 -6.23 -6.48
N GLY A 134 -6.54 -5.62 -5.56
CA GLY A 134 -6.87 -4.30 -5.01
C GLY A 134 -6.94 -3.23 -6.09
N VAL A 135 -5.98 -3.20 -7.02
CA VAL A 135 -5.97 -2.25 -8.15
C VAL A 135 -7.20 -2.47 -9.03
N ALA A 136 -7.47 -3.70 -9.44
CA ALA A 136 -8.62 -4.04 -10.26
C ALA A 136 -9.95 -3.65 -9.58
N ASN A 137 -10.07 -3.91 -8.27
CA ASN A 137 -11.26 -3.59 -7.48
C ASN A 137 -11.46 -2.08 -7.35
N ALA A 138 -10.41 -1.32 -6.98
CA ALA A 138 -10.47 0.14 -6.89
C ALA A 138 -10.86 0.76 -8.24
N GLU A 139 -10.23 0.33 -9.33
CA GLU A 139 -10.57 0.82 -10.67
C GLU A 139 -12.01 0.46 -11.08
N SER A 140 -12.50 -0.73 -10.72
CA SER A 140 -13.88 -1.13 -11.01
C SER A 140 -14.89 -0.22 -10.31
N VAL A 141 -14.60 0.17 -9.06
CA VAL A 141 -15.43 1.08 -8.26
C VAL A 141 -15.40 2.49 -8.86
N ILE A 142 -14.21 3.00 -9.25
CA ILE A 142 -14.09 4.29 -9.96
C ILE A 142 -14.94 4.28 -11.23
N ARG A 143 -14.83 3.24 -12.06
CA ARG A 143 -15.62 3.12 -13.30
C ARG A 143 -17.11 3.10 -13.00
N ALA A 144 -17.54 2.32 -12.02
CA ALA A 144 -18.95 2.20 -11.65
C ALA A 144 -19.54 3.53 -11.15
N ILE A 145 -18.81 4.25 -10.28
CA ILE A 145 -19.23 5.57 -9.79
C ILE A 145 -19.26 6.59 -10.93
N ARG A 146 -18.21 6.66 -11.76
CA ARG A 146 -18.15 7.56 -12.92
C ARG A 146 -19.32 7.33 -13.89
N LEU A 147 -19.71 6.07 -14.12
CA LEU A 147 -20.80 5.74 -15.04
C LEU A 147 -22.16 6.21 -14.50
N SER A 148 -22.39 6.10 -13.19
CA SER A 148 -23.62 6.58 -12.55
C SER A 148 -23.61 8.09 -12.34
N CYS A 149 -22.45 8.66 -11.98
CA CYS A 149 -22.25 10.03 -11.53
C CYS A 149 -21.02 10.63 -12.23
N PRO A 150 -21.16 11.11 -13.48
CA PRO A 150 -20.02 11.53 -14.32
C PRO A 150 -19.28 12.78 -13.81
N ASP A 151 -19.95 13.59 -12.99
CA ASP A 151 -19.38 14.84 -12.46
C ASP A 151 -18.58 14.65 -11.17
N THR A 152 -18.75 13.51 -10.49
CA THR A 152 -18.09 13.18 -9.23
C THR A 152 -16.57 13.28 -9.35
N LYS A 153 -15.96 13.96 -8.37
CA LYS A 153 -14.51 13.99 -8.18
C LYS A 153 -14.05 12.85 -7.31
N PHE A 154 -12.81 12.43 -7.49
CA PHE A 154 -12.22 11.32 -6.77
C PHE A 154 -10.97 11.78 -6.02
N ALA A 155 -10.82 11.30 -4.78
CA ALA A 155 -9.52 11.19 -4.15
C ALA A 155 -9.18 9.72 -3.92
N ILE A 156 -7.89 9.41 -3.85
CA ILE A 156 -7.39 8.05 -3.59
C ILE A 156 -6.48 8.11 -2.37
N VAL A 157 -6.72 7.28 -1.37
CA VAL A 157 -5.94 7.21 -0.14
C VAL A 157 -5.47 5.78 0.05
N GLY A 158 -4.17 5.57 0.24
CA GLY A 158 -3.57 4.27 0.48
C GLY A 158 -2.63 4.24 1.68
N TYR A 159 -2.60 3.13 2.41
CA TYR A 159 -1.62 2.87 3.48
C TYR A 159 -1.01 1.48 3.41
N SER A 160 0.31 1.37 3.63
CA SER A 160 1.05 0.09 3.67
C SER A 160 0.89 -0.70 2.37
N GLU A 161 0.44 -1.95 2.39
CA GLU A 161 0.09 -2.71 1.18
C GLU A 161 -0.93 -1.96 0.29
N GLY A 162 -1.93 -1.30 0.90
CA GLY A 162 -2.89 -0.46 0.19
C GLY A 162 -2.29 0.82 -0.40
N ALA A 163 -1.10 1.22 0.05
CA ALA A 163 -0.34 2.32 -0.56
C ALA A 163 0.19 1.94 -1.94
N ASP A 164 0.67 0.70 -2.14
CA ASP A 164 1.06 0.21 -3.46
C ASP A 164 -0.15 0.12 -4.40
N VAL A 165 -1.29 -0.34 -3.89
CA VAL A 165 -2.56 -0.32 -4.65
C VAL A 165 -2.92 1.11 -5.07
N ALA A 166 -2.99 2.06 -4.12
CA ALA A 166 -3.33 3.44 -4.39
C ALA A 166 -2.37 4.09 -5.41
N ARG A 167 -1.07 3.81 -5.27
CA ARG A 167 -0.03 4.26 -6.19
C ARG A 167 -0.25 3.75 -7.60
N ARG A 168 -0.42 2.44 -7.77
CA ARG A 168 -0.63 1.81 -9.09
C ARG A 168 -1.92 2.33 -9.75
N VAL A 169 -3.00 2.50 -8.98
CA VAL A 169 -4.23 3.13 -9.49
C VAL A 169 -3.95 4.57 -9.93
N ALA A 170 -3.24 5.37 -9.13
CA ALA A 170 -2.90 6.74 -9.47
C ALA A 170 -2.02 6.83 -10.73
N MET A 171 -1.04 5.95 -10.90
CA MET A 171 -0.22 5.86 -12.11
C MET A 171 -1.06 5.45 -13.33
N ASN A 172 -1.92 4.43 -13.20
CA ASN A 172 -2.85 4.03 -14.26
C ASN A 172 -3.77 5.17 -14.68
N VAL A 173 -4.26 5.96 -13.72
CA VAL A 173 -5.05 7.16 -14.02
C VAL A 173 -4.20 8.25 -14.68
N GLY A 174 -2.98 8.48 -14.20
CA GLY A 174 -2.12 9.56 -14.66
C GLY A 174 -1.52 9.35 -16.05
N HIS A 175 -1.28 8.09 -16.44
CA HIS A 175 -0.61 7.73 -17.69
C HIS A 175 -1.53 7.18 -18.78
N GLN A 176 -2.84 7.08 -18.53
CA GLN A 176 -3.78 6.71 -19.58
C GLN A 176 -3.92 7.83 -20.62
N GLU A 177 -4.14 7.43 -21.86
CA GLU A 177 -4.44 8.32 -22.97
C GLU A 177 -5.95 8.36 -23.23
N ALA A 178 -6.45 9.51 -23.67
CA ALA A 178 -7.81 9.62 -24.15
C ALA A 178 -7.97 8.89 -25.50
N ASP A 179 -9.13 8.28 -25.74
CA ASP A 179 -9.48 7.74 -27.05
C ASP A 179 -9.70 8.86 -28.10
N ALA A 180 -10.01 8.46 -29.33
CA ALA A 180 -10.23 9.40 -30.44
C ALA A 180 -11.40 10.39 -30.19
N ASP A 181 -12.32 10.07 -29.29
CA ASP A 181 -13.45 10.92 -28.90
C ASP A 181 -13.15 11.76 -27.64
N GLY A 182 -11.90 11.73 -27.14
CA GLY A 182 -11.48 12.43 -25.95
C GLY A 182 -11.93 11.76 -24.64
N LYS A 183 -12.31 10.48 -24.67
CA LYS A 183 -12.78 9.75 -23.49
C LYS A 183 -11.68 8.88 -22.91
N TYR A 184 -11.59 8.89 -21.58
CA TYR A 184 -10.68 8.04 -20.84
C TYR A 184 -11.33 6.69 -20.50
N GLY A 185 -10.54 5.62 -20.50
CA GLY A 185 -11.02 4.26 -20.20
C GLY A 185 -11.33 4.03 -18.72
N LEU A 186 -10.56 4.62 -17.81
CA LEU A 186 -10.78 4.52 -16.36
C LEU A 186 -11.61 5.71 -15.86
N VAL A 187 -10.99 6.88 -15.79
CA VAL A 187 -11.59 8.15 -15.39
C VAL A 187 -10.81 9.29 -16.00
N ASP A 188 -11.42 10.44 -16.26
CA ASP A 188 -10.65 11.61 -16.64
C ASP A 188 -9.64 11.95 -15.52
N PRO A 189 -8.33 12.06 -15.80
CA PRO A 189 -7.36 12.44 -14.78
C PRO A 189 -7.69 13.78 -14.12
N ALA A 190 -8.42 14.69 -14.77
CA ALA A 190 -8.91 15.93 -14.18
C ALA A 190 -9.95 15.71 -13.06
N ASN A 191 -10.64 14.57 -13.06
CA ASN A 191 -11.59 14.22 -12.00
C ASN A 191 -10.93 13.56 -10.78
N VAL A 192 -9.67 13.12 -10.85
CA VAL A 192 -8.91 12.70 -9.67
C VAL A 192 -8.19 13.91 -9.07
N VAL A 193 -8.75 14.46 -7.99
CA VAL A 193 -8.37 15.77 -7.45
C VAL A 193 -7.28 15.71 -6.38
N GLY A 194 -7.02 14.52 -5.81
CA GLY A 194 -5.91 14.30 -4.87
C GLY A 194 -5.62 12.83 -4.64
N VAL A 195 -4.36 12.51 -4.39
CA VAL A 195 -3.88 11.17 -4.06
C VAL A 195 -3.03 11.26 -2.80
N VAL A 196 -3.35 10.49 -1.77
CA VAL A 196 -2.56 10.36 -0.54
C VAL A 196 -2.04 8.93 -0.45
N ILE A 197 -0.73 8.77 -0.31
CA ILE A 197 -0.05 7.49 -0.23
C ILE A 197 0.80 7.52 1.04
N VAL A 198 0.50 6.66 2.00
CA VAL A 198 1.15 6.61 3.32
C VAL A 198 1.95 5.31 3.41
N ALA A 199 3.23 5.39 3.78
CA ALA A 199 4.17 4.27 3.67
C ALA A 199 4.35 3.78 2.22
N ASP A 200 4.61 4.72 1.31
CA ASP A 200 4.73 4.46 -0.12
C ASP A 200 5.93 3.55 -0.47
N ALA A 201 5.65 2.27 -0.71
CA ALA A 201 6.63 1.26 -1.08
C ALA A 201 7.26 1.47 -2.47
N GLY A 202 6.66 2.28 -3.33
CA GLY A 202 7.18 2.54 -4.68
C GLY A 202 7.97 3.85 -4.81
N ARG A 203 8.17 4.60 -3.72
CA ARG A 203 8.80 5.93 -3.79
C ARG A 203 10.26 5.88 -4.24
N ASP A 204 10.69 6.87 -5.01
CA ASP A 204 12.07 7.01 -5.48
C ASP A 204 13.01 7.53 -4.38
N ALA A 205 14.29 7.22 -4.54
CA ALA A 205 15.36 7.80 -3.73
C ALA A 205 15.41 9.32 -3.88
N GLY A 206 15.37 10.03 -2.75
CA GLY A 206 15.42 11.50 -2.74
C GLY A 206 14.14 12.21 -3.18
N GLN A 207 13.06 11.46 -3.42
CA GLN A 207 11.74 12.01 -3.75
C GLN A 207 11.19 12.85 -2.58
N GLY A 208 10.69 14.05 -2.88
CA GLY A 208 9.94 14.85 -1.91
C GLY A 208 8.51 14.32 -1.72
N PRO A 209 7.84 14.66 -0.61
CA PRO A 209 6.48 14.19 -0.31
C PRO A 209 5.42 14.56 -1.35
N PHE A 210 5.66 15.52 -2.25
CA PHE A 210 4.68 15.95 -3.26
C PHE A 210 5.22 15.80 -4.68
N PRO A 211 5.30 14.57 -5.23
CA PRO A 211 5.87 14.36 -6.55
C PRO A 211 5.12 15.11 -7.65
N GLY A 212 5.90 15.73 -8.54
CA GLY A 212 5.38 16.54 -9.64
C GLY A 212 4.86 17.93 -9.26
N ALA A 213 4.78 18.28 -7.97
CA ALA A 213 4.35 19.61 -7.53
C ALA A 213 5.41 20.68 -7.87
N GLN A 214 4.99 21.94 -7.97
CA GLN A 214 5.91 23.07 -8.19
C GLN A 214 6.98 23.16 -7.09
N ASN A 215 6.62 22.79 -5.86
CA ASN A 215 7.56 22.62 -4.76
C ASN A 215 7.34 21.26 -4.07
N PRO A 216 8.07 20.21 -4.50
CA PRO A 216 7.82 18.83 -4.07
C PRO A 216 8.11 18.57 -2.58
N PHE A 217 8.67 19.55 -1.85
CA PHE A 217 9.00 19.46 -0.43
C PHE A 217 8.10 20.29 0.47
N SER A 218 7.12 21.01 -0.08
CA SER A 218 6.31 21.95 0.69
C SER A 218 4.86 21.52 0.77
N ASN A 219 4.18 21.35 -0.36
CA ASN A 219 2.74 21.07 -0.42
C ASN A 219 2.33 20.62 -1.84
N PRO A 220 1.16 19.98 -2.00
CA PRO A 220 0.54 19.75 -3.30
C PRO A 220 0.20 21.08 -4.00
N ASP A 221 0.09 21.05 -5.31
CA ASP A 221 -0.33 22.21 -6.10
C ASP A 221 -1.79 22.55 -5.77
N GLY A 222 -2.08 23.85 -5.56
CA GLY A 222 -3.41 24.30 -5.15
C GLY A 222 -3.75 24.12 -3.67
N PHE A 223 -2.76 23.79 -2.83
CA PHE A 223 -2.94 23.67 -1.39
C PHE A 223 -1.87 24.45 -0.60
N ASP A 224 -2.17 25.67 -0.18
CA ASP A 224 -1.17 26.58 0.40
C ASP A 224 -0.66 26.20 1.81
N LEU A 225 -1.25 25.21 2.47
CA LEU A 225 -0.78 24.75 3.76
C LEU A 225 0.51 23.95 3.59
N LYS A 226 1.61 24.44 4.14
CA LYS A 226 2.91 23.75 4.10
C LYS A 226 2.91 22.52 5.01
N TYR A 227 3.30 21.39 4.45
CA TYR A 227 3.54 20.16 5.19
C TYR A 227 4.78 20.26 6.06
N GLN A 228 5.86 20.79 5.48
CA GLN A 228 7.13 20.98 6.17
C GLN A 228 7.89 22.20 5.63
N ASN A 229 8.79 22.75 6.45
CA ASN A 229 9.71 23.83 6.05
C ASN A 229 11.01 23.29 5.44
N GLY A 230 11.34 22.01 5.67
CA GLY A 230 12.56 21.37 5.22
C GLY A 230 12.52 20.97 3.74
N LYS A 231 13.69 20.94 3.09
CA LYS A 231 13.89 20.43 1.71
C LYS A 231 14.60 19.07 1.65
N LYS A 232 14.88 18.47 2.81
CA LYS A 232 15.54 17.18 2.88
C LYS A 232 14.47 16.09 2.72
N PRO A 233 14.58 15.21 1.71
CA PRO A 233 13.73 14.04 1.64
C PRO A 233 14.04 13.09 2.80
N VAL A 234 13.08 12.22 3.12
CA VAL A 234 13.37 11.07 3.97
C VAL A 234 14.43 10.21 3.29
N PRO A 235 15.51 9.80 3.99
CA PRO A 235 16.55 8.96 3.40
C PRO A 235 15.98 7.65 2.84
N GLY A 236 16.67 7.07 1.84
CA GLY A 236 16.25 5.79 1.24
C GLY A 236 15.20 5.92 0.13
N GLN A 237 14.64 4.77 -0.25
CA GLN A 237 13.61 4.54 -1.26
C GLN A 237 12.58 3.52 -0.74
N GLY A 238 11.49 3.32 -1.48
CA GLY A 238 10.58 2.21 -1.20
C GLY A 238 11.10 0.84 -1.66
N VAL A 239 10.52 -0.21 -1.08
CA VAL A 239 10.93 -1.62 -1.30
C VAL A 239 10.39 -2.25 -2.59
N THR A 240 9.45 -1.60 -3.28
CA THR A 240 8.91 -2.00 -4.59
C THR A 240 9.25 -0.96 -5.68
N PRO A 241 10.53 -0.68 -5.93
CA PRO A 241 10.94 0.31 -6.94
C PRO A 241 10.53 -0.10 -8.37
N ASP A 242 10.34 -1.40 -8.63
CA ASP A 242 9.90 -1.95 -9.92
C ASP A 242 8.47 -1.57 -10.30
N THR A 243 7.62 -1.32 -9.31
CA THR A 243 6.25 -0.81 -9.48
C THR A 243 6.13 0.65 -9.03
N GLY A 244 7.31 1.30 -8.91
CA GLY A 244 7.55 2.62 -8.34
C GLY A 244 7.79 3.72 -9.36
N GLY A 245 8.38 4.84 -8.91
CA GLY A 245 8.71 6.00 -9.77
C GLY A 245 8.05 7.34 -9.42
N SER A 246 8.77 8.44 -9.62
CA SER A 246 8.29 9.79 -9.28
C SER A 246 7.33 10.41 -10.31
N ASP A 247 7.13 9.76 -11.45
CA ASP A 247 6.21 10.22 -12.49
C ASP A 247 4.80 9.65 -12.28
N PHE A 248 3.84 10.53 -12.02
CA PHE A 248 2.41 10.22 -11.92
C PHE A 248 1.62 10.75 -13.12
N GLY A 249 2.29 11.08 -14.22
CA GLY A 249 1.67 11.59 -15.45
C GLY A 249 0.82 12.82 -15.19
N ALA A 250 -0.43 12.80 -15.68
CA ALA A 250 -1.38 13.88 -15.51
C ALA A 250 -1.71 14.22 -14.04
N LEU A 251 -1.43 13.32 -13.08
CA LEU A 251 -1.64 13.58 -11.64
C LEU A 251 -0.45 14.25 -10.96
N ALA A 252 0.62 14.59 -11.67
CA ALA A 252 1.74 15.38 -11.14
C ALA A 252 1.23 16.62 -10.36
N GLY A 253 1.76 16.82 -9.15
CA GLY A 253 1.37 17.93 -8.27
C GLY A 253 0.10 17.69 -7.46
N ARG A 254 -0.65 16.62 -7.73
CA ARG A 254 -1.86 16.20 -6.98
C ARG A 254 -1.64 14.94 -6.16
N VAL A 255 -0.38 14.65 -5.81
CA VAL A 255 0.00 13.47 -5.03
C VAL A 255 0.73 13.90 -3.76
N ALA A 256 0.38 13.29 -2.64
CA ALA A 256 1.10 13.33 -1.38
C ALA A 256 1.57 11.91 -1.03
N SER A 257 2.87 11.66 -1.19
CA SER A 257 3.55 10.40 -0.86
C SER A 257 4.32 10.56 0.45
N PHE A 258 3.68 10.22 1.57
CA PHE A 258 4.26 10.32 2.90
C PHE A 258 5.09 9.09 3.25
N CYS A 259 6.24 9.37 3.85
CA CYS A 259 7.15 8.37 4.39
C CYS A 259 7.69 8.87 5.73
N SER A 260 7.69 8.02 6.75
CA SER A 260 8.34 8.29 8.03
C SER A 260 9.79 7.82 7.98
N ASP A 261 10.70 8.56 8.62
CA ASP A 261 12.09 8.13 8.72
C ASP A 261 12.17 6.83 9.53
N GLY A 262 12.94 5.86 9.03
CA GLY A 262 13.05 4.52 9.62
C GLY A 262 11.97 3.52 9.22
N ASP A 263 10.89 3.90 8.53
CA ASP A 263 9.93 2.92 7.97
C ASP A 263 10.55 2.25 6.74
N LEU A 264 11.15 1.07 6.91
CA LEU A 264 11.82 0.35 5.81
C LEU A 264 10.90 0.04 4.63
N THR A 265 9.58 0.11 4.75
CA THR A 265 8.66 -0.04 3.60
C THR A 265 8.91 1.05 2.55
N CYS A 266 9.10 2.29 3.00
CA CYS A 266 9.25 3.47 2.14
C CYS A 266 10.61 4.17 2.29
N ALA A 267 11.40 3.84 3.31
CA ALA A 267 12.70 4.42 3.65
C ALA A 267 13.80 3.33 3.69
N ALA A 268 13.67 2.29 2.86
CA ALA A 268 14.70 1.30 2.66
C ALA A 268 16.00 1.97 2.23
N PRO A 269 17.14 1.72 2.90
CA PRO A 269 18.41 2.32 2.52
C PRO A 269 18.76 2.03 1.07
N GLN A 270 19.47 2.94 0.41
CA GLN A 270 19.98 2.69 -0.96
C GLN A 270 21.03 1.58 -0.94
N ASN A 271 21.34 0.96 -2.08
CA ASN A 271 22.45 0.01 -2.20
C ASN A 271 22.35 -1.15 -1.19
N ILE A 272 21.25 -1.90 -1.28
CA ILE A 272 20.94 -3.10 -0.48
C ILE A 272 20.41 -4.24 -1.37
N SER A 273 21.15 -4.60 -2.41
CA SER A 273 20.80 -5.69 -3.34
C SER A 273 20.34 -6.97 -2.62
N LEU A 274 20.95 -7.34 -1.50
CA LEU A 274 20.49 -8.49 -0.73
C LEU A 274 19.10 -8.28 -0.10
N LEU A 275 18.80 -7.09 0.43
CA LEU A 275 17.47 -6.81 0.95
C LEU A 275 16.43 -6.78 -0.18
N GLN A 276 16.76 -6.15 -1.32
CA GLN A 276 15.87 -6.16 -2.49
C GLN A 276 15.61 -7.58 -2.99
N LEU A 277 16.64 -8.43 -3.02
CA LEU A 277 16.48 -9.85 -3.35
C LEU A 277 15.55 -10.56 -2.35
N VAL A 278 15.71 -10.30 -1.04
CA VAL A 278 14.81 -10.86 0.00
C VAL A 278 13.38 -10.36 -0.18
N VAL A 279 13.18 -9.08 -0.51
CA VAL A 279 11.85 -8.52 -0.78
C VAL A 279 11.22 -9.18 -2.02
N ASN A 280 11.97 -9.27 -3.12
CA ASN A 280 11.53 -9.90 -4.36
C ASN A 280 11.13 -11.37 -4.14
N VAL A 281 11.92 -12.11 -3.36
CA VAL A 281 11.57 -13.48 -2.95
C VAL A 281 10.34 -13.48 -2.04
N GLY A 282 10.30 -12.62 -1.03
CA GLY A 282 9.20 -12.52 -0.07
C GLY A 282 7.84 -12.24 -0.72
N ARG A 283 7.80 -11.36 -1.73
CA ARG A 283 6.60 -11.06 -2.55
C ARG A 283 6.04 -12.27 -3.29
N GLN A 284 6.85 -13.31 -3.49
CA GLN A 284 6.47 -14.55 -4.16
C GLN A 284 6.15 -15.70 -3.20
N LEU A 285 6.34 -15.51 -1.88
CA LEU A 285 6.07 -16.49 -0.85
C LEU A 285 4.71 -16.24 -0.19
N ASN A 286 4.15 -17.30 0.39
CA ASN A 286 3.01 -17.19 1.29
C ASN A 286 3.51 -16.84 2.70
N ILE A 287 3.69 -15.54 2.95
CA ILE A 287 4.23 -15.04 4.21
C ILE A 287 3.24 -15.26 5.35
N ASP A 288 1.92 -15.20 5.09
CA ASP A 288 0.91 -15.48 6.11
C ASP A 288 0.99 -16.93 6.62
N ALA A 289 1.21 -17.88 5.72
CA ALA A 289 1.40 -19.29 6.09
C ALA A 289 2.73 -19.50 6.81
N LEU A 290 3.82 -18.85 6.36
CA LEU A 290 5.12 -18.92 7.04
C LEU A 290 5.06 -18.29 8.44
N GLU A 291 4.35 -17.18 8.63
CA GLU A 291 4.19 -16.54 9.93
C GLU A 291 3.37 -17.43 10.89
N ARG A 292 2.28 -18.01 10.39
CA ARG A 292 1.35 -18.83 11.19
C ARG A 292 1.84 -20.24 11.47
N GLU A 293 2.42 -20.90 10.48
CA GLU A 293 2.82 -22.32 10.53
C GLU A 293 4.33 -22.53 10.66
N GLN A 294 5.13 -21.47 10.50
CA GLN A 294 6.58 -21.54 10.39
C GLN A 294 7.01 -22.43 9.20
N LEU A 295 8.28 -22.87 9.18
CA LEU A 295 8.80 -23.77 8.14
C LEU A 295 8.32 -25.20 8.38
N THR A 296 7.22 -25.57 7.73
CA THR A 296 6.69 -26.93 7.65
C THR A 296 7.15 -27.59 6.35
N PRO A 297 6.93 -28.91 6.13
CA PRO A 297 7.17 -29.51 4.83
C PRO A 297 6.39 -28.84 3.70
N ALA A 298 5.17 -28.34 3.95
CA ALA A 298 4.37 -27.66 2.94
C ALA A 298 4.95 -26.28 2.60
N THR A 299 5.14 -25.40 3.60
CA THR A 299 5.69 -24.06 3.39
C THR A 299 7.16 -24.11 2.95
N GLY A 300 7.91 -25.13 3.35
CA GLY A 300 9.26 -25.40 2.88
C GLY A 300 9.32 -25.79 1.40
N MET A 301 8.32 -26.53 0.89
CA MET A 301 8.20 -26.83 -0.54
C MET A 301 7.83 -25.59 -1.36
N ASP A 302 7.01 -24.68 -0.83
CA ASP A 302 6.70 -23.40 -1.48
C ASP A 302 7.97 -22.55 -1.62
N VAL A 303 8.74 -22.41 -0.53
CA VAL A 303 10.04 -21.72 -0.54
C VAL A 303 10.99 -22.38 -1.55
N ALA A 304 11.11 -23.71 -1.53
CA ALA A 304 11.97 -24.43 -2.46
C ALA A 304 11.55 -24.22 -3.93
N THR A 305 10.24 -24.17 -4.21
CA THR A 305 9.71 -23.95 -5.56
C THR A 305 10.04 -22.55 -6.07
N VAL A 306 9.86 -21.51 -5.25
CA VAL A 306 10.22 -20.13 -5.60
C VAL A 306 11.72 -20.01 -5.86
N LEU A 307 12.56 -20.50 -4.95
CA LEU A 307 14.02 -20.47 -5.11
C LEU A 307 14.48 -21.26 -6.35
N SER A 308 13.86 -22.42 -6.62
CA SER A 308 14.18 -23.23 -7.81
C SER A 308 13.83 -22.50 -9.10
N ARG A 309 12.66 -21.83 -9.17
CA ARG A 309 12.27 -21.03 -10.32
C ARG A 309 13.25 -19.88 -10.57
N ILE A 310 13.63 -19.16 -9.51
CA ILE A 310 14.61 -18.06 -9.61
C ILE A 310 15.95 -18.59 -10.12
N ALA A 311 16.43 -19.72 -9.59
CA ALA A 311 17.68 -20.33 -10.06
C ALA A 311 17.60 -20.73 -11.55
N LEU A 312 16.50 -21.38 -11.98
CA LEU A 312 16.28 -21.75 -13.38
C LEU A 312 16.21 -20.52 -14.30
N ASN A 313 15.53 -19.46 -13.86
CA ASN A 313 15.48 -18.20 -14.59
C ASN A 313 16.85 -17.53 -14.70
N ALA A 314 17.66 -17.57 -13.64
CA ALA A 314 19.03 -17.04 -13.67
C ALA A 314 19.90 -17.81 -14.69
N PHE A 315 19.80 -19.14 -14.72
CA PHE A 315 20.50 -19.95 -15.72
C PHE A 315 20.01 -19.64 -17.15
N ALA A 316 18.69 -19.51 -17.35
CA ALA A 316 18.13 -19.17 -18.64
C ALA A 316 18.58 -17.79 -19.12
N GLU A 317 18.61 -16.79 -18.23
CA GLU A 317 19.06 -15.42 -18.52
C GLU A 317 20.54 -15.39 -18.89
N ILE A 318 21.41 -16.01 -18.08
CA ILE A 318 22.86 -16.08 -18.37
C ILE A 318 23.10 -16.82 -19.70
N ASN A 319 22.39 -17.92 -19.95
CA ASN A 319 22.53 -18.69 -21.19
C ASN A 319 22.00 -17.93 -22.42
N SER A 320 21.04 -17.03 -22.24
CA SER A 320 20.52 -16.17 -23.31
C SER A 320 21.50 -15.07 -23.74
N GLN A 321 22.54 -14.82 -22.93
CA GLN A 321 23.56 -13.79 -23.15
C GLN A 321 24.93 -14.45 -23.41
N PRO A 322 25.29 -14.75 -24.68
CA PRO A 322 26.52 -15.50 -25.02
C PRO A 322 27.81 -14.85 -24.49
N ASP A 323 27.82 -13.51 -24.41
CA ASP A 323 28.95 -12.71 -23.94
C ASP A 323 28.80 -12.24 -22.49
N TRP A 324 27.89 -12.83 -21.70
CA TRP A 324 27.66 -12.43 -20.30
C TRP A 324 28.95 -12.42 -19.49
N MET A 325 29.81 -13.44 -19.68
CA MET A 325 31.13 -13.54 -19.04
C MET A 325 32.04 -12.34 -19.37
N GLN A 326 31.88 -11.71 -20.52
CA GLN A 326 32.64 -10.52 -20.94
C GLN A 326 31.99 -9.22 -20.46
N GLY A 327 30.66 -9.22 -20.29
CA GLY A 327 29.87 -8.04 -19.93
C GLY A 327 30.11 -7.51 -18.51
N ASP A 328 29.37 -6.48 -18.14
CA ASP A 328 29.45 -5.83 -16.81
C ASP A 328 28.47 -6.39 -15.79
N GLN A 329 27.42 -7.09 -16.23
CA GLN A 329 26.38 -7.61 -15.34
C GLN A 329 26.94 -8.63 -14.33
N THR A 330 26.67 -8.43 -13.04
CA THR A 330 27.08 -9.36 -11.97
C THR A 330 26.06 -10.49 -11.79
N PHE A 331 26.45 -11.58 -11.13
CA PHE A 331 25.51 -12.67 -10.81
C PHE A 331 24.42 -12.19 -9.85
N LEU A 332 24.77 -11.40 -8.83
CA LEU A 332 23.78 -10.74 -7.97
C LEU A 332 22.79 -9.86 -8.75
N GLN A 333 23.24 -9.14 -9.79
CA GLN A 333 22.34 -8.37 -10.65
C GLN A 333 21.41 -9.26 -11.48
N VAL A 334 21.91 -10.41 -11.96
CA VAL A 334 21.04 -11.42 -12.60
C VAL A 334 20.00 -11.92 -11.59
N LEU A 335 20.41 -12.30 -10.37
CA LEU A 335 19.48 -12.75 -9.34
C LEU A 335 18.43 -11.69 -9.00
N LEU A 336 18.83 -10.43 -8.90
CA LEU A 336 17.90 -9.32 -8.68
C LEU A 336 16.88 -9.20 -9.82
N GLN A 337 17.35 -9.23 -11.07
CA GLN A 337 16.50 -9.15 -12.27
C GLN A 337 15.53 -10.33 -12.34
N VAL A 338 16.00 -11.57 -12.14
CA VAL A 338 15.18 -12.78 -12.31
C VAL A 338 14.32 -13.14 -11.11
N SER A 339 14.61 -12.53 -9.95
CA SER A 339 13.77 -12.65 -8.75
C SER A 339 12.63 -11.65 -8.74
N ASP A 340 12.68 -10.61 -9.57
CA ASP A 340 11.57 -9.66 -9.73
C ASP A 340 10.26 -10.41 -10.08
N PRO A 341 9.16 -10.22 -9.34
CA PRO A 341 7.88 -10.89 -9.63
C PRO A 341 7.31 -10.59 -11.02
N SER A 342 7.71 -9.48 -11.64
CA SER A 342 7.29 -9.06 -12.99
C SER A 342 8.14 -9.68 -14.11
N TYR A 343 9.24 -10.38 -13.77
CA TYR A 343 10.16 -10.94 -14.76
C TYR A 343 9.49 -12.02 -15.64
N GLN A 344 9.47 -11.78 -16.96
CA GLN A 344 8.80 -12.66 -17.94
C GLN A 344 9.76 -13.60 -18.70
N GLY A 345 11.03 -13.65 -18.30
CA GLY A 345 12.06 -14.39 -19.03
C GLY A 345 12.96 -13.50 -19.88
N PRO A 346 13.95 -14.09 -20.57
CA PRO A 346 14.92 -13.32 -21.33
C PRO A 346 14.25 -12.57 -22.48
N SER A 347 14.58 -11.29 -22.61
CA SER A 347 14.19 -10.53 -23.81
C SER A 347 14.93 -11.14 -25.00
N THR A 348 14.19 -11.63 -26.00
CA THR A 348 14.78 -12.10 -27.26
C THR A 348 15.28 -10.90 -28.06
N THR A 349 16.38 -10.31 -27.64
CA THR A 349 17.15 -9.42 -28.50
C THR A 349 17.63 -10.28 -29.66
N THR A 350 17.04 -10.07 -30.83
CA THR A 350 17.42 -10.75 -32.07
C THR A 350 18.93 -10.60 -32.24
N PRO A 351 19.72 -11.67 -32.16
CA PRO A 351 21.10 -11.61 -32.60
C PRO A 351 21.04 -11.35 -34.09
N THR A 352 21.72 -10.29 -34.56
CA THR A 352 22.06 -10.20 -35.98
C THR A 352 23.05 -11.32 -36.27
N THR A 353 22.55 -12.50 -36.58
CA THR A 353 23.34 -13.57 -37.18
C THR A 353 22.53 -14.23 -38.29
N THR A 354 23.04 -14.06 -39.50
CA THR A 354 22.68 -14.82 -40.71
C THR A 354 22.61 -16.32 -40.37
N PRO A 355 21.56 -17.04 -40.82
CA PRO A 355 21.32 -18.41 -40.40
C PRO A 355 22.22 -19.39 -41.15
N THR A 356 22.81 -20.37 -40.45
CA THR A 356 23.35 -21.56 -41.11
C THR A 356 23.18 -22.82 -40.25
N THR A 357 22.13 -23.56 -40.63
CA THR A 357 21.92 -25.03 -40.59
C THR A 357 21.29 -25.68 -39.34
N PRO A 358 20.30 -26.60 -39.51
CA PRO A 358 19.55 -27.21 -38.42
C PRO A 358 20.27 -28.43 -37.78
N PRO A 359 19.90 -28.84 -36.55
CA PRO A 359 20.53 -29.98 -35.89
C PRO A 359 19.97 -31.30 -36.43
N THR A 360 20.87 -32.23 -36.72
CA THR A 360 20.54 -33.65 -36.97
C THR A 360 20.74 -34.42 -35.67
N THR A 361 19.69 -35.10 -35.24
CA THR A 361 19.65 -36.06 -34.13
C THR A 361 20.42 -37.34 -34.46
N THR A 362 21.36 -37.74 -33.59
CA THR A 362 21.68 -39.16 -33.37
C THR A 362 22.26 -39.40 -31.98
N GLU A 363 21.54 -40.17 -31.16
CA GLU A 363 22.07 -40.83 -29.96
C GLU A 363 22.91 -42.06 -30.33
N SER A 364 23.86 -42.39 -29.43
CA SER A 364 24.34 -43.72 -29.03
C SER A 364 25.85 -43.94 -29.18
N GLY A 365 26.50 -44.37 -28.08
CA GLY A 365 27.74 -45.12 -28.14
C GLY A 365 28.76 -44.81 -27.04
N THR A 366 28.62 -45.47 -25.89
CA THR A 366 29.55 -45.46 -24.75
C THR A 366 30.92 -46.06 -25.11
N THR A 367 32.03 -45.45 -24.69
CA THR A 367 33.25 -46.15 -24.21
C THR A 367 34.05 -45.22 -23.26
N PRO A 368 34.52 -45.67 -22.08
CA PRO A 368 35.23 -44.83 -21.13
C PRO A 368 36.74 -44.85 -21.37
N GLY A 369 37.34 -43.68 -21.59
CA GLY A 369 38.78 -43.50 -21.52
C GLY A 369 39.36 -42.56 -22.56
N GLU A 370 39.13 -41.26 -22.42
CA GLU A 370 40.10 -40.24 -22.83
C GLU A 370 39.76 -38.95 -22.09
N THR A 371 40.73 -38.36 -21.41
CA THR A 371 40.62 -37.01 -20.84
C THR A 371 40.40 -36.04 -21.98
N ASP A 372 39.14 -35.67 -22.24
CA ASP A 372 38.79 -34.57 -23.12
C ASP A 372 39.50 -33.32 -22.63
N SER A 373 40.57 -32.95 -23.32
CA SER A 373 41.18 -31.64 -23.22
C SER A 373 40.08 -30.62 -23.52
N ILE A 374 39.72 -29.84 -22.52
CA ILE A 374 38.78 -28.71 -22.64
C ILE A 374 39.16 -27.95 -23.92
N SER A 375 38.30 -27.93 -24.93
CA SER A 375 38.63 -27.21 -26.18
C SER A 375 38.87 -25.74 -25.87
N THR A 376 39.73 -25.08 -26.64
CA THR A 376 40.06 -23.66 -26.50
C THR A 376 38.81 -22.77 -26.51
N ASP A 377 37.74 -23.18 -27.20
CA ASP A 377 36.44 -22.50 -27.20
C ASP A 377 35.70 -22.61 -25.85
N LYS A 378 35.92 -23.66 -25.07
CA LYS A 378 35.43 -23.79 -23.68
C LYS A 378 36.36 -23.15 -22.63
N MET A 379 37.59 -22.78 -23.00
CA MET A 379 38.52 -22.03 -22.13
C MET A 379 38.38 -20.51 -22.25
N SER A 380 37.86 -19.99 -23.38
CA SER A 380 37.65 -18.55 -23.62
C SER A 380 36.82 -17.83 -22.54
N PRO A 381 35.72 -18.41 -22.01
CA PRO A 381 34.95 -17.76 -20.93
C PRO A 381 35.72 -17.69 -19.60
N LEU A 382 36.65 -18.62 -19.34
CA LEU A 382 37.43 -18.67 -18.10
C LEU A 382 38.47 -17.53 -18.01
N ALA A 383 38.89 -16.97 -19.15
CA ALA A 383 39.79 -15.82 -19.19
C ALA A 383 39.18 -14.58 -18.54
N TYR A 384 37.85 -14.45 -18.58
CA TYR A 384 37.11 -13.34 -17.97
C TYR A 384 36.76 -13.59 -16.50
N LEU A 385 36.99 -14.80 -15.98
CA LEU A 385 36.63 -15.19 -14.61
C LEU A 385 37.25 -14.27 -13.54
N PRO A 386 38.54 -13.87 -13.59
CA PRO A 386 39.10 -12.95 -12.60
C PRO A 386 38.42 -11.57 -12.62
N GLN A 387 38.08 -11.06 -13.82
CA GLN A 387 37.37 -9.80 -13.96
C GLN A 387 35.92 -9.90 -13.47
N LYS A 388 35.23 -11.02 -13.74
CA LYS A 388 33.89 -11.27 -13.20
C LYS A 388 33.88 -11.41 -11.70
N LEU A 389 34.83 -12.14 -11.12
CA LEU A 389 34.96 -12.26 -9.67
C LEU A 389 35.21 -10.89 -9.04
N PHE A 390 36.05 -10.05 -9.65
CA PHE A 390 36.25 -8.68 -9.20
C PHE A 390 34.95 -7.85 -9.28
N LYS A 391 34.20 -7.92 -10.38
CA LYS A 391 32.89 -7.24 -10.53
C LYS A 391 31.86 -7.76 -9.54
N GLU A 392 31.85 -9.06 -9.23
CA GLU A 392 30.97 -9.66 -8.22
C GLU A 392 31.30 -9.14 -6.82
N ILE A 393 32.58 -9.12 -6.45
CA ILE A 393 33.03 -8.63 -5.13
C ILE A 393 32.75 -7.13 -4.99
N VAL A 394 33.12 -6.33 -6.00
CA VAL A 394 32.87 -4.88 -6.00
C VAL A 394 31.36 -4.61 -6.00
N GLY A 395 30.60 -5.32 -6.83
CA GLY A 395 29.14 -5.23 -6.87
C GLY A 395 28.51 -5.58 -5.53
N LEU A 396 28.92 -6.68 -4.90
CA LEU A 396 28.43 -7.09 -3.58
C LEU A 396 28.75 -6.02 -2.53
N ILE A 397 29.98 -5.49 -2.49
CA ILE A 397 30.35 -4.45 -1.52
C ILE A 397 29.56 -3.16 -1.78
N VAL A 398 29.60 -2.63 -3.00
CA VAL A 398 28.96 -1.36 -3.37
C VAL A 398 27.45 -1.42 -3.17
N THR A 399 26.83 -2.52 -3.57
CA THR A 399 25.38 -2.66 -3.52
C THR A 399 24.84 -3.23 -2.21
N ASN A 400 25.66 -3.42 -1.17
CA ASN A 400 25.20 -3.87 0.16
C ASN A 400 25.81 -3.06 1.31
N GLN A 401 26.32 -1.86 1.03
CA GLN A 401 26.93 -0.98 2.05
C GLN A 401 25.96 -0.68 3.19
N ASN A 402 24.65 -0.65 2.91
CA ASN A 402 23.63 -0.32 3.89
C ASN A 402 22.85 -1.54 4.42
N THR A 403 23.27 -2.77 4.08
CA THR A 403 22.58 -3.99 4.54
C THR A 403 22.85 -4.29 6.02
N ILE A 404 24.06 -4.01 6.52
CA ILE A 404 24.41 -4.22 7.94
C ILE A 404 23.54 -3.35 8.86
N PRO A 405 23.38 -2.03 8.63
CA PRO A 405 22.44 -1.21 9.38
C PRO A 405 21.02 -1.78 9.41
N VAL A 406 20.47 -2.22 8.28
CA VAL A 406 19.09 -2.77 8.22
C VAL A 406 18.93 -4.00 9.11
N ILE A 407 19.86 -4.96 9.01
CA ILE A 407 19.85 -6.19 9.83
C ILE A 407 20.06 -5.87 11.32
N MET A 408 20.70 -4.75 11.65
CA MET A 408 20.85 -4.28 13.04
C MET A 408 19.66 -3.46 13.54
N SER A 409 18.89 -2.82 12.64
CA SER A 409 17.71 -2.00 12.97
C SER A 409 16.44 -2.83 13.15
N ASP A 410 16.22 -3.87 12.33
CA ASP A 410 15.03 -4.72 12.42
C ASP A 410 15.04 -5.94 13.38
N PRO A 411 16.13 -6.33 14.10
CA PRO A 411 16.07 -7.37 15.13
C PRO A 411 15.38 -6.86 16.41
N TYR A 412 15.17 -5.55 16.52
CA TYR A 412 14.43 -4.87 17.58
C TYR A 412 12.98 -4.59 17.19
N GLN A 413 12.51 -5.11 16.04
CA GLN A 413 11.17 -4.90 15.49
C GLN A 413 10.79 -3.42 15.29
N LEU A 414 11.76 -2.54 15.11
CA LEU A 414 11.54 -1.09 15.02
C LEU A 414 10.82 -0.66 13.74
N THR A 415 10.64 -1.55 12.77
CA THR A 415 9.94 -1.23 11.53
C THR A 415 8.46 -1.63 11.60
N LEU A 416 8.21 -2.93 11.75
CA LEU A 416 6.89 -3.54 11.55
C LEU A 416 6.22 -3.96 12.86
N ALA A 417 6.84 -3.77 14.03
CA ALA A 417 6.14 -4.02 15.29
C ALA A 417 4.92 -3.12 15.39
N ARG A 418 3.77 -3.74 15.63
CA ARG A 418 2.51 -3.02 15.81
C ARG A 418 2.66 -1.93 16.87
N ASP A 419 2.17 -0.74 16.56
CA ASP A 419 2.09 0.45 17.43
C ASP A 419 3.43 1.08 17.89
N VAL A 420 4.57 0.39 17.75
CA VAL A 420 5.89 0.91 18.16
C VAL A 420 6.90 1.00 17.01
N GLY A 421 6.64 0.32 15.89
CA GLY A 421 7.46 0.41 14.71
C GLY A 421 7.19 1.67 13.88
N HIS A 422 8.22 2.13 13.16
CA HIS A 422 8.18 3.33 12.32
C HIS A 422 7.11 3.29 11.24
N HIS A 423 6.66 2.09 10.84
CA HIS A 423 5.55 1.92 9.93
C HIS A 423 4.22 2.53 10.44
N PHE A 424 4.10 2.75 11.76
CA PHE A 424 2.92 3.30 12.40
C PHE A 424 3.11 4.75 12.89
N ASP A 425 4.17 5.44 12.46
CA ASP A 425 4.50 6.79 12.96
C ASP A 425 3.66 7.90 12.32
N TYR A 426 2.97 7.66 11.20
CA TYR A 426 2.27 8.68 10.41
C TYR A 426 1.18 9.47 11.15
N TRP A 427 0.72 8.95 12.28
CA TRP A 427 -0.27 9.55 13.17
C TRP A 427 0.36 10.28 14.37
N ARG A 428 1.69 10.28 14.46
CA ARG A 428 2.49 10.80 15.58
C ARG A 428 3.76 11.53 15.12
N ASP A 429 4.01 11.61 13.82
CA ASP A 429 5.22 12.12 13.18
C ASP A 429 5.24 13.65 13.00
N ALA A 430 4.43 14.38 13.78
CA ALA A 430 4.52 15.83 13.85
C ALA A 430 5.83 16.23 14.54
N ASP A 431 6.53 17.18 13.95
CA ASP A 431 7.75 17.76 14.49
C ASP A 431 7.74 19.29 14.34
N PRO A 432 6.96 20.00 15.18
CA PRO A 432 6.87 21.46 15.11
C PRO A 432 8.22 22.15 15.32
N ALA A 433 9.12 21.54 16.09
CA ALA A 433 10.46 22.07 16.35
C ALA A 433 11.31 22.11 15.08
N ASN A 434 11.13 21.14 14.17
CA ASN A 434 11.80 21.11 12.87
C ASN A 434 10.91 21.56 11.70
N GLY A 435 9.80 22.25 12.01
CA GLY A 435 8.96 22.91 11.01
C GLY A 435 8.02 21.98 10.26
N LYS A 436 7.62 20.85 10.86
CA LYS A 436 6.54 19.97 10.41
C LYS A 436 5.41 19.99 11.48
N PRO A 437 4.47 20.95 11.41
CA PRO A 437 3.55 21.21 12.53
C PRO A 437 2.42 20.18 12.69
N LEU A 438 2.08 19.45 11.63
CA LEU A 438 1.02 18.44 11.60
C LEU A 438 1.62 17.06 11.38
N THR A 439 0.90 16.03 11.83
CA THR A 439 1.21 14.65 11.44
C THR A 439 0.89 14.45 9.94
N SER A 440 1.44 13.41 9.33
CA SER A 440 1.11 13.04 7.95
C SER A 440 -0.39 12.77 7.80
N ALA A 441 -1.00 12.08 8.76
CA ALA A 441 -2.43 11.79 8.78
C ALA A 441 -3.29 13.07 8.91
N ASP A 442 -2.91 13.99 9.80
CA ASP A 442 -3.62 15.26 9.99
C ASP A 442 -3.53 16.16 8.76
N TYR A 443 -2.36 16.19 8.12
CA TYR A 443 -2.17 16.95 6.89
C TYR A 443 -3.02 16.37 5.76
N ALA A 444 -3.05 15.04 5.61
CA ALA A 444 -3.92 14.37 4.64
C ALA A 444 -5.40 14.70 4.88
N ALA A 445 -5.87 14.61 6.13
CA ALA A 445 -7.24 14.96 6.52
C ALA A 445 -7.60 16.40 6.14
N ALA A 446 -6.71 17.36 6.44
CA ALA A 446 -6.90 18.76 6.08
C ALA A 446 -6.95 18.99 4.57
N TRP A 447 -6.11 18.28 3.81
CA TRP A 447 -6.08 18.39 2.36
C TRP A 447 -7.31 17.78 1.69
N LEU A 448 -7.71 16.58 2.09
CA LEU A 448 -8.93 15.94 1.59
C LEU A 448 -10.18 16.76 1.90
N THR A 449 -10.24 17.37 3.10
CA THR A 449 -11.33 18.28 3.48
C THR A 449 -11.39 19.51 2.58
N HIS A 450 -10.23 20.06 2.21
CA HIS A 450 -10.16 21.19 1.29
C HIS A 450 -10.65 20.82 -0.11
N LEU A 451 -10.22 19.67 -0.64
CA LEU A 451 -10.65 19.18 -1.95
C LEU A 451 -12.16 18.93 -1.98
N ALA A 452 -12.72 18.33 -0.93
CA ALA A 452 -14.17 18.09 -0.82
C ALA A 452 -14.96 19.40 -0.82
N LYS A 453 -14.50 20.44 -0.10
CA LYS A 453 -15.14 21.77 -0.13
C LYS A 453 -15.09 22.43 -1.51
N GLN A 454 -13.98 22.27 -2.24
CA GLN A 454 -13.88 22.76 -3.61
C GLN A 454 -14.84 22.03 -4.55
N ALA A 455 -14.91 20.70 -4.44
CA ALA A 455 -15.83 19.88 -5.21
C ALA A 455 -17.29 20.28 -4.95
N GLN A 456 -17.69 20.44 -3.68
CA GLN A 456 -19.02 20.94 -3.31
C GLN A 456 -19.34 22.32 -3.91
N ALA A 457 -18.35 23.20 -3.95
CA ALA A 457 -18.52 24.53 -4.52
C ALA A 457 -18.60 24.52 -6.06
N GLY A 458 -18.53 23.35 -6.71
CA GLY A 458 -18.45 23.22 -8.17
C GLY A 458 -17.17 23.85 -8.75
N GLN A 459 -16.15 24.07 -7.92
CA GLN A 459 -14.91 24.68 -8.33
C GLN A 459 -14.02 23.61 -8.97
N GLN A 460 -13.49 23.91 -10.15
CA GLN A 460 -12.29 23.23 -10.63
C GLN A 460 -11.18 23.47 -9.60
N VAL A 461 -10.37 22.44 -9.30
CA VAL A 461 -9.31 22.53 -8.28
C VAL A 461 -8.47 23.78 -8.53
N ASN A 462 -8.62 24.77 -7.65
CA ASN A 462 -8.07 26.09 -7.91
C ASN A 462 -6.62 26.11 -7.41
N PRO A 463 -5.62 26.32 -8.30
CA PRO A 463 -4.21 26.29 -7.94
C PRO A 463 -3.77 27.42 -6.99
N SER A 464 -4.67 28.32 -6.58
CA SER A 464 -4.39 29.44 -5.67
C SER A 464 -5.32 29.49 -4.43
N ALA A 465 -6.06 28.43 -4.15
CA ALA A 465 -6.97 28.40 -3.00
C ALA A 465 -6.22 28.27 -1.66
N LYS A 466 -6.60 29.13 -0.70
CA LYS A 466 -6.03 29.15 0.66
C LYS A 466 -7.00 28.53 1.64
N LEU A 467 -6.53 27.60 2.45
CA LEU A 467 -7.24 27.23 3.68
C LEU A 467 -7.18 28.37 4.68
N THR A 468 -8.35 28.73 5.22
CA THR A 468 -8.42 29.59 6.40
C THR A 468 -8.08 28.79 7.66
N ALA A 469 -7.59 29.47 8.69
CA ALA A 469 -7.31 28.84 9.98
C ALA A 469 -8.55 28.14 10.58
N THR A 470 -9.75 28.65 10.30
CA THR A 470 -11.03 28.08 10.73
C THR A 470 -11.34 26.76 10.02
N GLU A 471 -11.07 26.67 8.71
CA GLU A 471 -11.27 25.43 7.96
C GLU A 471 -10.27 24.34 8.38
N LEU A 472 -9.04 24.75 8.70
CA LEU A 472 -8.01 23.84 9.22
C LEU A 472 -8.40 23.36 10.62
N SER A 473 -8.84 24.26 11.51
CA SER A 473 -9.30 23.85 12.85
C SER A 473 -10.51 22.94 12.77
N ALA A 474 -11.45 23.17 11.84
CA ALA A 474 -12.60 22.30 11.65
C ALA A 474 -12.17 20.90 11.18
N ALA A 475 -11.26 20.80 10.19
CA ALA A 475 -10.74 19.51 9.74
C ALA A 475 -10.01 18.76 10.88
N LEU A 476 -9.18 19.45 11.65
CA LEU A 476 -8.40 18.85 12.74
C LEU A 476 -9.24 18.50 13.98
N SER A 477 -10.27 19.30 14.30
CA SER A 477 -11.19 19.00 15.42
C SER A 477 -12.03 17.76 15.15
N GLU A 478 -12.40 17.50 13.89
CA GLU A 478 -13.16 16.29 13.54
C GLU A 478 -12.31 15.03 13.55
N VAL A 479 -11.04 15.14 13.15
CA VAL A 479 -10.04 14.09 13.35
C VAL A 479 -9.97 13.67 14.82
N THR A 480 -9.87 14.65 15.73
CA THR A 480 -9.82 14.35 17.18
C THR A 480 -11.11 13.79 17.75
N ALA A 481 -12.26 14.03 17.10
CA ALA A 481 -13.55 13.48 17.50
C ALA A 481 -13.76 12.04 16.99
N SER A 482 -13.17 11.67 15.84
CA SER A 482 -13.22 10.29 15.31
C SER A 482 -12.33 9.33 16.11
N SER A 483 -11.20 9.81 16.65
CA SER A 483 -10.30 9.00 17.50
C SER A 483 -10.84 8.70 18.90
N ALA A 484 -12.00 9.26 19.28
CA ALA A 484 -12.51 9.24 20.66
C ALA A 484 -13.58 8.19 20.94
N ASP A 485 -13.94 7.29 20.01
CA ASP A 485 -15.01 6.33 20.28
C ASP A 485 -14.73 4.89 19.81
N PRO A 486 -14.25 4.03 20.73
CA PRO A 486 -14.41 2.60 20.61
C PRO A 486 -15.22 2.05 21.80
N SER A 487 -16.31 2.70 22.25
CA SER A 487 -17.30 2.03 23.12
C SER A 487 -18.45 2.97 23.48
N SER A 488 -19.51 3.04 22.67
CA SER A 488 -20.85 3.46 23.14
C SER A 488 -21.95 3.09 22.14
N ALA A 489 -22.23 1.79 22.00
CA ALA A 489 -23.51 1.34 21.47
C ALA A 489 -23.99 0.09 22.22
N SER A 490 -24.23 0.25 23.52
CA SER A 490 -25.17 -0.62 24.23
C SER A 490 -26.36 0.23 24.64
N ALA A 491 -27.42 0.13 23.85
CA ALA A 491 -28.68 0.80 24.08
C ALA A 491 -29.30 0.27 25.39
N ALA A 492 -29.41 1.13 26.40
CA ALA A 492 -30.33 0.94 27.50
C ALA A 492 -31.69 1.55 27.13
N PRO A 493 -32.82 0.86 27.37
CA PRO A 493 -34.13 1.30 26.90
C PRO A 493 -34.68 2.45 27.75
N SER A 494 -35.35 3.36 27.05
CA SER A 494 -36.03 4.55 27.57
C SER A 494 -37.18 4.22 28.53
N ASP A 495 -37.16 4.87 29.70
CA ASP A 495 -38.22 4.90 30.70
C ASP A 495 -39.51 5.52 30.13
N GLY A 496 -40.58 4.71 30.08
CA GLY A 496 -41.97 5.16 29.94
C GLY A 496 -42.67 5.10 31.30
N SER A 497 -42.98 6.27 31.86
CA SER A 497 -43.73 6.43 33.10
C SER A 497 -45.21 6.10 32.93
N SER A 498 -45.73 5.11 33.68
CA SER A 498 -47.11 5.15 34.21
C SER A 498 -47.35 4.14 35.36
N ALA A 499 -47.78 4.68 36.50
CA ALA A 499 -48.67 4.12 37.54
C ALA A 499 -48.23 2.93 38.45
N GLN A 500 -48.17 3.24 39.76
CA GLN A 500 -48.25 2.39 40.98
C GLN A 500 -49.55 1.54 41.04
N PRO A 501 -49.81 0.62 42.02
CA PRO A 501 -49.03 0.27 43.23
C PRO A 501 -48.96 -1.24 43.63
N THR A 502 -48.09 -1.61 44.59
CA THR A 502 -48.38 -2.00 46.01
C THR A 502 -47.37 -3.00 46.60
N ALA A 503 -47.03 -2.76 47.88
CA ALA A 503 -46.77 -3.70 48.99
C ALA A 503 -45.33 -4.20 49.32
N ASP A 504 -44.97 -3.86 50.57
CA ASP A 504 -44.17 -4.61 51.58
C ASP A 504 -42.67 -4.86 51.36
N ALA A 505 -41.79 -4.88 52.37
CA ALA A 505 -41.77 -4.39 53.76
C ALA A 505 -40.34 -4.65 54.29
N ALA A 506 -40.00 -3.95 55.39
CA ALA A 506 -39.05 -4.34 56.44
C ALA A 506 -37.53 -4.03 56.29
N ALA A 507 -37.16 -2.92 56.96
CA ALA A 507 -36.34 -2.86 58.18
C ALA A 507 -34.83 -3.24 58.15
N GLY A 508 -34.01 -2.34 58.69
CA GLY A 508 -32.66 -2.67 59.18
C GLY A 508 -31.75 -1.46 59.46
N THR A 509 -31.88 -0.87 60.63
CA THR A 509 -31.12 0.29 61.15
C THR A 509 -29.75 -0.10 61.73
N SER A 510 -28.82 0.89 61.77
CA SER A 510 -27.79 1.15 62.83
C SER A 510 -26.31 0.86 62.51
N GLY A 511 -25.45 1.89 62.61
CA GLY A 511 -24.05 1.76 63.09
C GLY A 511 -23.98 1.96 64.62
N PRO A 512 -22.81 2.19 65.28
CA PRO A 512 -21.40 2.25 64.83
C PRO A 512 -20.34 1.55 65.76
N THR A 513 -19.05 1.70 65.40
CA THR A 513 -17.81 1.79 66.25
C THR A 513 -16.85 0.58 66.44
N GLU A 514 -15.64 0.76 65.88
CA GLU A 514 -14.22 0.37 66.18
C GLU A 514 -13.82 -0.92 66.92
N THR A 515 -12.80 -1.63 66.37
CA THR A 515 -11.46 -1.94 66.99
C THR A 515 -10.51 -2.73 66.02
N VAL A 516 -9.41 -2.09 65.61
CA VAL A 516 -7.97 -2.51 65.46
C VAL A 516 -7.52 -3.90 64.87
N SER A 517 -6.88 -3.83 63.68
CA SER A 517 -5.59 -4.45 63.17
C SER A 517 -5.39 -5.99 62.97
N PRO A 518 -4.41 -6.48 62.13
CA PRO A 518 -4.03 -6.18 60.74
C PRO A 518 -3.96 -7.44 59.81
N ALA A 519 -3.63 -7.22 58.53
CA ALA A 519 -3.56 -8.18 57.42
C ALA A 519 -2.35 -9.15 57.44
N PRO A 520 -2.44 -10.35 56.80
CA PRO A 520 -1.30 -11.23 56.57
C PRO A 520 -0.71 -11.09 55.15
N ALA A 521 0.62 -11.15 55.09
CA ALA A 521 1.46 -11.16 53.87
C ALA A 521 1.58 -12.58 53.24
N PRO A 522 1.91 -12.70 51.95
CA PRO A 522 2.35 -13.95 51.32
C PRO A 522 3.90 -14.09 51.26
N PRO A 523 4.43 -15.31 50.99
CA PRO A 523 5.80 -15.69 51.37
C PRO A 523 6.87 -15.49 50.28
N THR A 524 8.12 -15.46 50.74
CA THR A 524 9.40 -15.34 50.00
C THR A 524 10.15 -16.68 49.98
N THR A 525 10.83 -16.99 48.86
CA THR A 525 12.09 -17.78 48.78
C THR A 525 12.71 -17.51 47.40
N GLU A 526 13.67 -16.58 47.30
CA GLU A 526 15.15 -16.76 47.24
C GLU A 526 15.70 -16.84 45.80
N PRO A 527 16.63 -15.95 45.40
CA PRO A 527 17.58 -16.21 44.34
C PRO A 527 19.03 -16.16 44.82
N GLU A 528 19.82 -17.10 44.29
CA GLU A 528 21.25 -17.29 44.54
C GLU A 528 22.12 -16.32 43.72
N ALA A 529 23.30 -16.06 44.26
CA ALA A 529 24.18 -14.92 44.03
C ALA A 529 24.87 -14.84 42.65
N ALA A 530 25.15 -13.60 42.23
CA ALA A 530 26.31 -13.27 41.40
C ALA A 530 26.95 -11.95 41.88
N THR A 531 28.26 -12.02 42.05
CA THR A 531 29.19 -11.16 42.79
C THR A 531 29.41 -9.78 42.16
N SER A 532 29.57 -8.74 42.98
CA SER A 532 30.06 -7.42 42.57
C SER A 532 30.81 -6.75 43.74
N GLU A 533 32.06 -6.33 43.53
CA GLU A 533 32.75 -5.29 44.33
C GLU A 533 33.71 -4.55 43.38
N THR A 534 33.42 -3.29 42.97
CA THR A 534 33.70 -1.98 43.61
C THR A 534 34.99 -1.33 43.08
N PRO A 535 34.98 0.00 42.83
CA PRO A 535 36.02 0.79 43.49
C PRO A 535 35.51 2.10 44.12
N GLU A 536 36.12 2.40 45.27
CA GLU A 536 36.09 3.60 46.10
C GLU A 536 36.56 4.87 45.38
N THR A 537 35.93 6.00 45.70
CA THR A 537 36.44 7.37 45.56
C THR A 537 37.11 7.83 46.85
N THR A 538 38.26 8.54 46.78
CA THR A 538 38.60 9.78 47.54
C THR A 538 39.95 10.41 47.07
N ASP A 539 39.86 11.66 46.61
CA ASP A 539 40.75 12.86 46.62
C ASP A 539 42.30 12.84 46.49
N THR A 540 42.82 13.67 45.55
CA THR A 540 43.56 14.96 45.77
C THR A 540 44.32 15.41 44.47
N PRO A 541 44.47 16.72 44.14
CA PRO A 541 44.82 17.21 42.80
C PRO A 541 46.28 17.66 42.61
N VAL A 542 46.85 17.52 41.40
CA VAL A 542 48.13 18.14 40.97
C VAL A 542 48.08 18.59 39.50
N ALA A 543 48.63 19.78 39.24
CA ALA A 543 48.63 20.57 38.00
C ALA A 543 49.44 19.98 36.80
N PRO A 544 49.21 20.44 35.56
CA PRO A 544 50.10 20.15 34.43
C PRO A 544 51.02 21.33 34.09
N GLN A 545 52.34 21.08 34.04
CA GLN A 545 53.32 21.91 33.33
C GLN A 545 53.79 21.23 32.05
N THR A 546 53.54 21.92 30.94
CA THR A 546 54.45 22.32 29.85
C THR A 546 55.56 21.38 29.37
N THR A 547 55.60 21.11 28.06
CA THR A 547 56.78 21.36 27.19
C THR A 547 56.35 21.40 25.71
N ALA A 548 56.57 22.55 25.06
CA ALA A 548 56.72 22.72 23.60
C ALA A 548 58.21 22.87 23.27
N PRO A 549 58.69 22.68 22.02
CA PRO A 549 58.95 23.83 21.10
C PRO A 549 58.84 23.43 19.59
N GLN A 550 58.88 24.26 18.53
CA GLN A 550 58.98 25.70 18.26
C GLN A 550 58.63 25.92 16.76
N THR A 551 58.11 27.11 16.44
CA THR A 551 57.93 27.69 15.10
C THR A 551 59.14 28.53 14.68
N ASP A 552 59.39 28.67 13.38
CA ASP A 552 60.03 29.85 12.81
C ASP A 552 59.34 30.31 11.51
N SER A 553 59.21 31.63 11.37
CA SER A 553 58.48 32.36 10.32
C SER A 553 59.43 33.06 9.34
N THR A 554 58.97 33.33 8.11
CA THR A 554 59.31 34.56 7.35
C THR A 554 58.35 34.76 6.16
N VAL A 555 57.98 36.02 5.92
CA VAL A 555 57.10 36.63 4.88
C VAL A 555 58.04 37.58 4.05
N PRO A 556 57.85 38.03 2.77
CA PRO A 556 56.59 38.55 2.19
C PRO A 556 56.33 38.59 0.64
N ALA A 557 55.07 38.91 0.29
CA ALA A 557 54.56 39.81 -0.79
C ALA A 557 54.41 39.39 -2.30
N ALA A 558 53.13 39.34 -2.73
CA ALA A 558 52.43 40.15 -3.76
C ALA A 558 52.40 39.81 -5.30
N ARG A 559 51.14 39.89 -5.83
CA ARG A 559 50.60 40.03 -7.23
C ARG A 559 50.70 38.78 -8.13
N THR A 560 49.75 38.40 -9.00
CA THR A 560 48.73 39.12 -9.79
C THR A 560 47.64 38.15 -10.30
N THR A 561 46.47 38.69 -10.64
CA THR A 561 45.30 38.10 -11.33
C THR A 561 45.59 37.33 -12.62
N THR A 562 44.81 36.28 -12.96
CA THR A 562 44.32 35.95 -14.32
C THR A 562 43.14 34.96 -14.25
N ALA A 563 42.19 35.17 -15.17
CA ALA A 563 40.80 34.71 -15.21
C ALA A 563 40.57 33.27 -15.71
N ALA A 564 39.36 32.79 -15.42
CA ALA A 564 38.73 31.57 -15.97
C ALA A 564 38.33 31.73 -17.46
N PRO A 565 38.30 30.65 -18.27
CA PRO A 565 37.67 30.68 -19.57
C PRO A 565 36.19 30.25 -19.49
N THR A 566 35.32 31.15 -19.92
CA THR A 566 33.92 30.93 -20.27
C THR A 566 33.84 30.32 -21.67
N THR A 567 33.06 29.25 -21.86
CA THR A 567 32.66 28.73 -23.16
C THR A 567 31.26 29.26 -23.52
N THR A 568 31.12 29.83 -24.71
CA THR A 568 29.85 30.27 -25.31
C THR A 568 29.68 29.58 -26.67
N PRO A 569 28.47 29.15 -27.05
CA PRO A 569 28.24 28.37 -28.27
C PRO A 569 28.15 29.24 -29.53
N THR A 570 28.67 28.73 -30.63
CA THR A 570 28.61 29.34 -31.97
C THR A 570 27.26 29.09 -32.63
N THR A 571 26.51 30.16 -32.91
CA THR A 571 25.31 30.17 -33.76
C THR A 571 25.70 30.43 -35.21
N THR A 572 25.27 29.56 -36.13
CA THR A 572 25.44 29.76 -37.58
C THR A 572 24.15 30.31 -38.17
N VAL A 573 24.21 31.50 -38.76
CA VAL A 573 23.12 32.15 -39.50
C VAL A 573 23.25 31.79 -40.98
N THR A 574 22.22 31.16 -41.56
CA THR A 574 22.05 31.04 -43.01
C THR A 574 21.05 32.09 -43.47
N SER A 575 21.47 32.91 -44.43
CA SER A 575 20.66 33.91 -45.12
C SER A 575 20.11 33.31 -46.43
N ALA A 576 18.84 33.61 -46.74
CA ALA A 576 18.23 33.39 -48.04
C ALA A 576 17.76 34.74 -48.62
N PRO A 577 17.84 34.97 -49.94
CA PRO A 577 17.56 36.26 -50.55
C PRO A 577 16.10 36.42 -50.97
N SER A 578 15.74 37.69 -51.15
CA SER A 578 14.45 38.26 -51.50
C SER A 578 13.96 37.92 -52.92
N ARG A 579 12.66 37.63 -53.05
CA ARG A 579 11.75 38.31 -54.00
C ARG A 579 10.29 38.09 -53.63
#